data_AF-A0A7S1QRH4-F1
#
_entry.id   AF-A0A7S1QRH4-F1
#
_cell.length_a   1.000
_cell.length_b   1.000
_cell.length_c   1.000
_cell.angle_alpha   90.00
_cell.angle_beta   90.00
_cell.angle_gamma   90.00
#
_symmetry.space_group_name_H-M   'P 1'
#
loop_
_entity.id
_entity.type
_entity.pdbx_description
1 polymer ?
#
loop_
_entity_poly.entity_id
_entity_poly.type
_entity_poly.pdbx_seq_one_letter_code
_entity_poly.pdbx_strand_id
1 'polypeptide(L)'
;MCGCGRLRARPGTFARKVQNWLLLNIFIVSPVFKHLNRSSLGRLGCPAFTQLSALRPGLNSTGLEVITVHPGRMGSSSVALALESLGMRTYGPSDLFSYSTYMASEGPIPAYFVGVFSACKVKAFNADDWYNLLPDLVAVSPGVKILHLKRDWGRWARPVDSMQVDVVATILYHLLTRFLFCNWLPYGLVWPAEGLGSSLMTPSTTAVLFSHCFRAVDDIYAAIGIPRQYQMANDRAFFERTRVNVTKLVPSTHILDFDVKRHGWSELAAFVGREPPPKGTPFPRAKRSGQLRISMMWSLFPREHLTFVALMLPCMIANWLCFLGASALWRRAFARPGGDAKAKAA
;
A
#
# COMPACT_ATOMS: atom_id res chain seq x y z
N MET A 1 8.08 -49.39 39.18
CA MET A 1 8.77 -49.19 37.87
C MET A 1 7.91 -48.27 37.02
N CYS A 2 8.24 -46.98 36.98
CA CYS A 2 7.55 -46.01 36.12
C CYS A 2 8.06 -46.20 34.68
N GLY A 3 7.28 -46.93 33.86
CA GLY A 3 7.56 -47.09 32.44
C GLY A 3 7.45 -45.76 31.73
N CYS A 4 8.59 -45.11 31.48
CA CYS A 4 8.68 -43.92 30.64
C CYS A 4 8.49 -44.33 29.18
N GLY A 5 7.23 -44.57 28.80
CA GLY A 5 6.85 -44.93 27.44
C GLY A 5 7.14 -43.75 26.52
N ARG A 6 8.22 -43.85 25.72
CA ARG A 6 8.52 -42.88 24.66
C ARG A 6 7.35 -42.84 23.69
N LEU A 7 6.55 -41.78 23.78
CA LEU A 7 5.60 -41.36 22.75
C LEU A 7 6.36 -41.14 21.44
N ARG A 8 6.50 -42.19 20.62
CA ARG A 8 6.92 -42.06 19.23
C ARG A 8 5.78 -41.37 18.48
N ALA A 9 5.85 -40.04 18.42
CA ALA A 9 5.02 -39.28 17.50
C ALA A 9 5.27 -39.81 16.08
N ARG A 10 4.24 -40.38 15.43
CA ARG A 10 4.35 -40.81 14.03
C ARG A 10 4.58 -39.55 13.17
N PRO A 11 5.72 -39.42 12.47
CA PRO A 11 6.07 -38.20 11.74
C PRO A 11 5.01 -37.75 10.72
N GLY A 12 4.20 -38.68 10.18
CA GLY A 12 3.09 -38.34 9.27
C GLY A 12 1.92 -37.57 9.89
N THR A 13 1.80 -37.49 11.23
CA THR A 13 0.65 -36.84 11.87
C THR A 13 0.79 -35.31 11.97
N PHE A 14 2.01 -34.79 12.07
CA PHE A 14 2.25 -33.34 12.12
C PHE A 14 2.03 -32.70 10.75
N ALA A 15 2.65 -33.25 9.70
CA ALA A 15 2.50 -32.75 8.33
C ALA A 15 1.02 -32.68 7.89
N ARG A 16 0.24 -33.72 8.19
CA ARG A 16 -1.20 -33.74 7.89
C ARG A 16 -1.98 -32.69 8.66
N LYS A 17 -1.64 -32.42 9.93
CA LYS A 17 -2.29 -31.35 10.71
C LYS A 17 -1.97 -29.97 10.14
N VAL A 18 -0.71 -29.72 9.77
CA VAL A 18 -0.31 -28.47 9.13
C VAL A 18 -1.04 -28.30 7.80
N GLN A 19 -1.09 -29.33 6.96
CA GLN A 19 -1.83 -29.30 5.70
C GLN A 19 -3.31 -28.98 5.91
N ASN A 20 -3.99 -29.67 6.83
CA ASN A 20 -5.41 -29.43 7.11
C ASN A 20 -5.67 -28.02 7.64
N TRP A 21 -4.79 -27.52 8.51
CA TRP A 21 -4.87 -26.15 8.99
C TRP A 21 -4.68 -25.13 7.87
N LEU A 22 -3.73 -25.35 6.97
CA LEU A 22 -3.53 -24.51 5.79
C LEU A 22 -4.77 -24.50 4.91
N LEU A 23 -5.35 -25.67 4.59
CA LEU A 23 -6.57 -25.76 3.80
C LEU A 23 -7.74 -25.03 4.47
N LEU A 24 -7.94 -25.20 5.78
CA LEU A 24 -8.96 -24.47 6.52
C LEU A 24 -8.77 -22.95 6.42
N ASN A 25 -7.52 -22.49 6.57
CA ASN A 25 -7.23 -21.05 6.49
C ASN A 25 -7.47 -20.51 5.08
N ILE A 26 -7.10 -21.26 4.04
CA ILE A 26 -7.29 -20.86 2.65
C ILE A 26 -8.77 -20.77 2.29
N PHE A 27 -9.54 -21.81 2.60
CA PHE A 27 -10.89 -21.96 2.06
C PHE A 27 -11.98 -21.39 2.96
N ILE A 28 -11.71 -21.20 4.26
CA ILE A 28 -12.72 -20.76 5.23
C ILE A 28 -12.29 -19.47 5.91
N VAL A 29 -11.19 -19.49 6.67
CA VAL A 29 -10.80 -18.34 7.51
C VAL A 29 -10.50 -17.11 6.66
N SER A 30 -9.69 -17.26 5.61
CA SER A 30 -9.24 -16.16 4.76
C SER A 30 -10.40 -15.47 4.03
N PRO A 31 -11.34 -16.17 3.35
CA PRO A 31 -12.50 -15.54 2.75
C PRO A 31 -13.38 -14.79 3.76
N VAL A 32 -13.64 -15.39 4.92
CA VAL A 32 -14.46 -14.77 5.97
C VAL A 32 -13.78 -13.50 6.49
N PHE A 33 -12.50 -13.57 6.85
CA PHE A 33 -11.77 -12.41 7.37
C PHE A 33 -11.54 -11.35 6.31
N LYS A 34 -11.31 -11.74 5.05
CA LYS A 34 -11.28 -10.79 3.92
C LYS A 34 -12.61 -10.07 3.78
N HIS A 35 -13.74 -10.75 3.94
CA HIS A 35 -15.06 -10.12 3.90
C HIS A 35 -15.25 -9.15 5.08
N LEU A 36 -14.95 -9.58 6.31
CA LEU A 36 -15.01 -8.73 7.50
C LEU A 36 -14.13 -7.49 7.34
N ASN A 37 -12.86 -7.69 6.96
CA ASN A 37 -11.89 -6.62 6.72
C ASN A 37 -12.37 -5.66 5.64
N ARG A 38 -12.93 -6.14 4.53
CA ARG A 38 -13.49 -5.27 3.49
C ARG A 38 -14.63 -4.40 4.03
N SER A 39 -15.52 -4.98 4.84
CA SER A 39 -16.65 -4.26 5.42
C SER A 39 -16.20 -3.20 6.42
N SER A 40 -15.25 -3.52 7.28
CA SER A 40 -14.87 -2.67 8.40
C SER A 40 -13.78 -1.66 8.02
N LEU A 41 -12.80 -2.04 7.19
CA LEU A 41 -11.82 -1.11 6.63
C LEU A 41 -12.44 -0.20 5.55
N GLY A 42 -13.62 -0.53 5.02
CA GLY A 42 -14.42 0.42 4.25
C GLY A 42 -14.69 1.73 5.00
N ARG A 43 -14.67 1.70 6.34
CA ARG A 43 -14.77 2.89 7.19
C ARG A 43 -13.46 3.69 7.31
N LEU A 44 -12.32 3.09 6.98
CA LEU A 44 -11.01 3.78 6.90
C LEU A 44 -10.86 4.59 5.61
N GLY A 45 -11.63 4.21 4.59
CA GLY A 45 -11.85 5.04 3.43
C GLY A 45 -12.46 6.38 3.83
N CYS A 46 -12.26 7.39 3.00
CA CYS A 46 -12.87 8.69 3.23
C CYS A 46 -14.39 8.55 3.13
N PRO A 47 -15.16 9.29 3.94
CA PRO A 47 -16.61 9.14 4.03
C PRO A 47 -17.23 9.10 2.63
N ALA A 48 -18.07 8.08 2.41
CA ALA A 48 -18.63 7.77 1.11
C ALA A 48 -19.29 9.02 0.52
N PHE A 49 -18.80 9.40 -0.66
CA PHE A 49 -19.25 10.56 -1.40
C PHE A 49 -20.70 10.36 -1.82
N THR A 50 -21.64 10.86 -1.02
CA THR A 50 -23.07 10.68 -1.27
C THR A 50 -23.65 11.77 -2.17
N GLN A 51 -22.89 12.82 -2.48
CA GLN A 51 -23.31 13.84 -3.44
C GLN A 51 -22.10 14.36 -4.23
N LEU A 52 -22.04 13.99 -5.52
CA LEU A 52 -21.45 14.81 -6.59
C LEU A 52 -22.20 16.15 -6.59
N SER A 53 -21.90 17.00 -5.62
CA SER A 53 -22.25 18.41 -5.71
C SER A 53 -21.65 18.87 -7.04
N ALA A 54 -22.54 19.26 -7.96
CA ALA A 54 -22.22 19.53 -9.36
C ALA A 54 -20.89 20.29 -9.47
N LEU A 55 -19.97 19.78 -10.30
CA LEU A 55 -18.71 20.44 -10.64
C LEU A 55 -19.03 21.90 -10.97
N ARG A 56 -18.69 22.82 -10.06
CA ARG A 56 -18.87 24.25 -10.32
C ARG A 56 -17.72 24.67 -11.23
N PRO A 57 -17.99 25.12 -12.47
CA PRO A 57 -16.93 25.55 -13.37
C PRO A 57 -16.08 26.64 -12.72
N GLY A 58 -14.76 26.55 -12.87
CA GLY A 58 -13.81 27.55 -12.36
C GLY A 58 -13.39 27.42 -10.89
N LEU A 59 -14.01 26.51 -10.11
CA LEU A 59 -13.55 26.20 -8.75
C LEU A 59 -12.70 24.94 -8.73
N ASN A 60 -11.69 24.94 -7.85
CA ASN A 60 -10.88 23.75 -7.59
C ASN A 60 -11.72 22.69 -6.87
N SER A 61 -12.29 21.78 -7.66
CA SER A 61 -13.25 20.79 -7.18
C SER A 61 -12.61 19.64 -6.40
N THR A 62 -11.35 19.32 -6.70
CA THR A 62 -10.59 18.27 -6.01
C THR A 62 -10.02 18.75 -4.67
N GLY A 63 -9.77 20.05 -4.52
CA GLY A 63 -9.03 20.62 -3.39
C GLY A 63 -7.52 20.42 -3.49
N LEU A 64 -7.00 19.87 -4.60
CA LEU A 64 -5.58 19.65 -4.83
C LEU A 64 -4.85 20.98 -5.03
N GLU A 65 -3.77 21.17 -4.28
CA GLU A 65 -2.89 22.34 -4.39
C GLU A 65 -1.65 22.00 -5.23
N VAL A 66 -1.15 20.75 -5.14
CA VAL A 66 0.07 20.30 -5.83
C VAL A 66 -0.14 18.94 -6.50
N ILE A 67 0.34 18.78 -7.72
CA ILE A 67 0.51 17.48 -8.36
C ILE A 67 1.99 17.25 -8.62
N THR A 68 2.56 16.19 -8.04
CA THR A 68 3.93 15.77 -8.30
C THR A 68 3.94 14.84 -9.50
N VAL A 69 4.76 15.16 -10.51
CA VAL A 69 4.77 14.46 -11.80
C VAL A 69 6.18 13.95 -12.09
N HIS A 70 6.32 12.64 -12.31
CA HIS A 70 7.60 11.99 -12.60
C HIS A 70 7.44 10.53 -13.05
N PRO A 71 8.38 9.92 -13.79
CA PRO A 71 8.23 8.58 -14.36
C PRO A 71 8.69 7.48 -13.39
N GLY A 72 8.41 7.64 -12.10
CA GLY A 72 8.94 6.78 -11.03
C GLY A 72 10.42 7.02 -10.69
N ARG A 73 10.86 6.54 -9.52
CA ARG A 73 12.28 6.50 -9.08
C ARG A 73 13.07 7.84 -9.12
N MET A 74 12.39 8.98 -9.03
CA MET A 74 13.00 10.32 -8.99
C MET A 74 13.04 10.93 -7.58
N GLY A 75 12.84 10.13 -6.54
CA GLY A 75 12.74 10.62 -5.15
C GLY A 75 11.35 11.11 -4.78
N SER A 76 10.32 10.66 -5.48
CA SER A 76 8.93 11.04 -5.21
C SER A 76 8.45 10.69 -3.80
N SER A 77 8.93 9.60 -3.21
CA SER A 77 8.62 9.29 -1.80
C SER A 77 9.24 10.29 -0.83
N SER A 78 10.43 10.80 -1.12
CA SER A 78 11.05 11.88 -0.33
C SER A 78 10.23 13.16 -0.42
N VAL A 79 9.78 13.50 -1.63
CA VAL A 79 8.96 14.68 -1.89
C VAL A 79 7.59 14.56 -1.25
N ALA A 80 6.95 13.38 -1.33
CA ALA A 80 5.66 13.13 -0.66
C ALA A 80 5.77 13.30 0.86
N LEU A 81 6.80 12.74 1.50
CA LEU A 81 7.07 12.96 2.92
C LEU A 81 7.35 14.43 3.25
N ALA A 82 8.02 15.14 2.35
CA ALA A 82 8.28 16.56 2.53
C ALA A 82 6.99 17.39 2.47
N LEU A 83 6.10 17.10 1.51
CA LEU A 83 4.79 17.74 1.40
C LEU A 83 3.91 17.45 2.62
N GLU A 84 3.91 16.22 3.13
CA GLU A 84 3.23 15.87 4.39
C GLU A 84 3.77 16.68 5.58
N SER A 85 5.09 16.87 5.66
CA SER A 85 5.71 17.68 6.71
C SER A 85 5.35 19.17 6.61
N LEU A 86 4.95 19.64 5.43
CA LEU A 86 4.41 20.99 5.19
C LEU A 86 2.89 21.07 5.43
N GLY A 87 2.30 20.04 6.03
CA GLY A 87 0.86 19.96 6.33
C GLY A 87 0.00 19.62 5.13
N MET A 88 0.60 19.12 4.03
CA MET A 88 -0.13 18.73 2.83
C MET A 88 -0.36 17.22 2.82
N ARG A 89 -1.59 16.80 3.07
CA ARG A 89 -2.00 15.40 2.89
C ARG A 89 -1.75 14.98 1.44
N THR A 90 -0.94 13.94 1.27
CA THR A 90 -0.35 13.52 0.00
C THR A 90 -0.72 12.08 -0.33
N TYR A 91 -1.45 11.87 -1.43
CA TYR A 91 -1.74 10.53 -1.93
C TYR A 91 -0.86 10.20 -3.13
N GLY A 92 -0.46 8.94 -3.27
CA GLY A 92 -0.04 8.35 -4.54
C GLY A 92 -1.10 7.38 -5.09
N PRO A 93 -0.81 6.65 -6.18
CA PRO A 93 -1.71 5.66 -6.73
C PRO A 93 -2.08 4.58 -5.70
N SER A 94 -1.11 4.11 -4.93
CA SER A 94 -1.31 3.09 -3.89
C SER A 94 -2.31 3.49 -2.81
N ASP A 95 -2.28 4.77 -2.41
CA ASP A 95 -3.21 5.33 -1.44
C ASP A 95 -4.63 5.28 -1.99
N LEU A 96 -4.81 5.73 -3.23
CA LEU A 96 -6.11 5.74 -3.87
C LEU A 96 -6.69 4.33 -4.01
N PHE A 97 -5.89 3.32 -4.38
CA PHE A 97 -6.37 1.94 -4.41
C PHE A 97 -6.72 1.38 -3.03
N SER A 98 -5.98 1.81 -2.00
CA SER A 98 -6.19 1.33 -0.63
C SER A 98 -7.44 1.94 0.00
N TYR A 99 -7.71 3.22 -0.30
CA TYR A 99 -8.84 3.96 0.27
C TYR A 99 -10.08 3.99 -0.62
N SER A 100 -9.98 3.51 -1.86
CA SER A 100 -11.13 3.37 -2.75
C SER A 100 -11.44 1.91 -3.04
N THR A 101 -12.57 1.48 -2.50
CA THR A 101 -13.19 0.22 -2.92
C THR A 101 -13.82 0.33 -4.32
N TYR A 102 -13.90 1.54 -4.88
CA TYR A 102 -14.69 1.90 -6.07
C TYR A 102 -13.88 2.15 -7.35
N MET A 103 -12.53 2.17 -7.34
CA MET A 103 -11.78 2.26 -8.61
C MET A 103 -12.07 1.10 -9.56
N ALA A 104 -12.56 -0.03 -9.05
CA ALA A 104 -12.94 -1.19 -9.85
C ALA A 104 -14.30 -1.06 -10.54
N SER A 105 -15.12 -0.04 -10.23
CA SER A 105 -16.46 0.13 -10.81
C SER A 105 -16.52 1.37 -11.70
N GLU A 106 -16.70 1.09 -12.98
CA GLU A 106 -16.99 1.95 -14.14
C GLU A 106 -17.54 3.36 -13.81
N GLY A 107 -16.73 4.38 -14.08
CA GLY A 107 -17.14 5.77 -14.11
C GLY A 107 -16.10 6.61 -14.86
N PRO A 108 -16.45 7.80 -15.38
CA PRO A 108 -15.48 8.69 -15.99
C PRO A 108 -14.45 9.07 -14.92
N ILE A 109 -13.19 8.71 -15.19
CA ILE A 109 -11.99 8.95 -14.39
C ILE A 109 -12.06 10.28 -13.61
N PRO A 110 -12.38 11.46 -14.20
CA PRO A 110 -12.31 12.73 -13.50
C PRO A 110 -13.24 12.86 -12.28
N ALA A 111 -14.49 12.39 -12.37
CA ALA A 111 -15.48 12.57 -11.30
C ALA A 111 -15.11 11.80 -10.02
N TYR A 112 -14.49 10.63 -10.22
CA TYR A 112 -14.03 9.77 -9.14
C TYR A 112 -12.86 10.40 -8.36
N PHE A 113 -11.85 10.94 -9.05
CA PHE A 113 -10.72 11.61 -8.38
C PHE A 113 -11.18 12.84 -7.59
N VAL A 114 -12.12 13.62 -8.14
CA VAL A 114 -12.71 14.77 -7.45
C VAL A 114 -13.33 14.35 -6.12
N GLY A 115 -14.17 13.32 -6.12
CA GLY A 115 -14.81 12.82 -4.91
C GLY A 115 -13.80 12.39 -3.85
N VAL A 116 -12.80 11.59 -4.24
CA VAL A 116 -11.80 11.06 -3.30
C VAL A 116 -10.90 12.16 -2.76
N PHE A 117 -10.30 12.99 -3.62
CA PHE A 117 -9.38 14.04 -3.16
C PHE A 117 -10.09 15.04 -2.24
N SER A 118 -11.30 15.46 -2.60
CA SER A 118 -12.07 16.40 -1.79
C SER A 118 -12.52 15.79 -0.46
N ALA A 119 -13.13 14.60 -0.48
CA ALA A 119 -13.61 13.92 0.74
C ALA A 119 -12.46 13.57 1.70
N CYS A 120 -11.30 13.21 1.14
CA CYS A 120 -10.10 12.91 1.91
C CYS A 120 -9.30 14.16 2.29
N LYS A 121 -9.69 15.37 1.87
CA LYS A 121 -8.89 16.61 2.06
C LYS A 121 -7.45 16.45 1.56
N VAL A 122 -7.25 15.75 0.45
CA VAL A 122 -5.94 15.56 -0.16
C VAL A 122 -5.51 16.87 -0.81
N LYS A 123 -4.32 17.33 -0.44
CA LYS A 123 -3.74 18.59 -0.92
C LYS A 123 -2.65 18.37 -1.95
N ALA A 124 -2.00 17.21 -1.92
CA ALA A 124 -1.02 16.85 -2.91
C ALA A 124 -1.31 15.47 -3.51
N PHE A 125 -1.11 15.33 -4.81
CA PHE A 125 -1.18 14.04 -5.47
C PHE A 125 0.14 13.73 -6.15
N ASN A 126 0.78 12.63 -5.77
CA ASN A 126 1.93 12.10 -6.45
C ASN A 126 1.44 11.24 -7.63
N ALA A 127 1.37 11.83 -8.82
CA ALA A 127 0.77 11.20 -9.98
C ALA A 127 1.61 10.03 -10.55
N ASP A 128 2.82 9.79 -10.04
CA ASP A 128 3.73 8.76 -10.55
C ASP A 128 3.65 8.65 -12.11
N ASP A 129 3.56 7.44 -12.66
CA ASP A 129 3.46 7.18 -14.10
C ASP A 129 2.08 7.46 -14.74
N TRP A 130 1.14 8.08 -14.01
CA TRP A 130 -0.23 8.37 -14.45
C TRP A 130 -0.33 9.69 -15.23
N TYR A 131 0.66 9.96 -16.09
CA TYR A 131 0.70 11.17 -16.93
C TYR A 131 -0.52 11.34 -17.84
N ASN A 132 -1.15 10.24 -18.23
CA ASN A 132 -2.34 10.26 -19.06
C ASN A 132 -3.53 10.90 -18.35
N LEU A 133 -3.54 10.88 -17.01
CA LEU A 133 -4.61 11.49 -16.20
C LEU A 133 -4.35 12.97 -15.90
N LEU A 134 -3.13 13.44 -16.16
CA LEU A 134 -2.72 14.79 -15.78
C LEU A 134 -3.56 15.89 -16.44
N PRO A 135 -3.90 15.84 -17.75
CA PRO A 135 -4.76 16.85 -18.36
C PRO A 135 -6.12 16.95 -17.67
N ASP A 136 -6.74 15.80 -17.38
CA ASP A 136 -8.03 15.73 -16.70
C ASP A 136 -7.95 16.27 -15.27
N LEU A 137 -6.91 15.87 -14.52
CA LEU A 137 -6.67 16.34 -13.15
C LEU A 137 -6.44 17.86 -13.08
N VAL A 138 -5.70 18.41 -14.04
CA VAL A 138 -5.50 19.86 -14.16
C VAL A 138 -6.82 20.56 -14.49
N ALA A 139 -7.62 20.00 -15.40
CA ALA A 139 -8.91 20.58 -15.77
C ALA A 139 -9.89 20.66 -14.59
N VAL A 140 -9.92 19.65 -13.71
CA VAL A 140 -10.79 19.65 -12.51
C VAL A 140 -10.17 20.33 -11.28
N SER A 141 -8.91 20.75 -11.37
CA SER A 141 -8.15 21.41 -10.30
C SER A 141 -7.54 22.74 -10.78
N PRO A 142 -8.35 23.72 -11.22
CA PRO A 142 -7.83 25.01 -11.65
C PRO A 142 -6.94 25.65 -10.57
N GLY A 143 -5.80 26.18 -11.01
CA GLY A 143 -4.80 26.79 -10.11
C GLY A 143 -3.82 25.82 -9.47
N VAL A 144 -3.94 24.51 -9.72
CA VAL A 144 -3.00 23.51 -9.20
C VAL A 144 -1.57 23.79 -9.67
N LYS A 145 -0.61 23.57 -8.76
CA LYS A 145 0.82 23.67 -9.03
C LYS A 145 1.39 22.31 -9.43
N ILE A 146 2.26 22.27 -10.42
CA ILE A 146 2.93 21.06 -10.89
C ILE A 146 4.35 21.02 -10.36
N LEU A 147 4.64 20.03 -9.52
CA LEU A 147 5.98 19.73 -9.03
C LEU A 147 6.59 18.65 -9.93
N HIS A 148 7.36 19.07 -10.93
CA HIS A 148 7.94 18.18 -11.92
C HIS A 148 9.31 17.69 -11.47
N LEU A 149 9.42 16.42 -11.07
CA LEU A 149 10.69 15.92 -10.56
C LEU A 149 11.67 15.73 -11.72
N LYS A 150 12.88 16.27 -11.56
CA LYS A 150 13.94 16.18 -12.55
C LYS A 150 15.02 15.20 -12.11
N ARG A 151 15.44 14.40 -13.09
CA ARG A 151 16.67 13.62 -13.04
C ARG A 151 17.18 13.45 -14.47
N ASP A 152 18.50 13.47 -14.62
CA ASP A 152 19.13 13.13 -15.91
C ASP A 152 18.66 11.75 -16.37
N TRP A 153 18.27 11.64 -17.66
CA TRP A 153 17.72 10.42 -18.24
C TRP A 153 18.66 9.23 -18.06
N GLY A 154 19.95 9.38 -18.36
CA GLY A 154 20.93 8.30 -18.25
C GLY A 154 21.09 7.80 -16.81
N ARG A 155 20.99 8.70 -15.83
CA ARG A 155 20.98 8.33 -14.39
C ARG A 155 19.66 7.74 -13.92
N TRP A 156 18.55 8.06 -14.56
CA TRP A 156 17.21 7.56 -14.21
C TRP A 156 16.93 6.20 -14.84
N ALA A 157 17.31 5.99 -16.11
CA ALA A 157 17.07 4.77 -16.87
C ALA A 157 17.82 3.55 -16.28
N ARG A 158 19.09 3.72 -15.85
CA ARG A 158 19.92 2.64 -15.28
C ARG A 158 19.22 1.80 -14.20
N PRO A 159 18.61 2.39 -13.14
CA PRO A 159 17.83 1.62 -12.17
C PRO A 159 16.58 0.93 -12.71
N VAL A 160 15.99 1.41 -13.81
CA VAL A 160 14.78 0.81 -14.39
C VAL A 160 15.12 -0.52 -15.05
N ASP A 161 16.27 -0.59 -15.72
CA ASP A 161 16.73 -1.82 -16.39
C ASP A 161 16.92 -2.98 -15.40
N SER A 162 17.41 -2.69 -14.19
CA SER A 162 17.62 -3.70 -13.15
C SER A 162 16.34 -4.14 -12.41
N MET A 163 15.16 -3.63 -12.80
CA MET A 163 13.90 -3.87 -12.08
C MET A 163 13.29 -5.25 -12.35
N GLN A 164 13.62 -5.95 -13.44
CA GLN A 164 13.01 -7.25 -13.76
C GLN A 164 13.33 -8.34 -12.73
N VAL A 165 14.52 -8.29 -12.11
CA VAL A 165 14.99 -9.33 -11.18
C VAL A 165 14.26 -9.28 -9.83
N ASP A 166 13.72 -8.13 -9.43
CA ASP A 166 13.06 -7.95 -8.13
C ASP A 166 11.57 -8.34 -8.12
N VAL A 167 10.94 -8.49 -9.29
CA VAL A 167 9.48 -8.71 -9.38
C VAL A 167 9.08 -10.06 -8.79
N VAL A 168 9.80 -11.14 -9.14
CA VAL A 168 9.46 -12.49 -8.65
C VAL A 168 9.62 -12.59 -7.14
N ALA A 169 10.71 -12.07 -6.57
CA ALA A 169 10.92 -12.10 -5.14
C ALA A 169 9.90 -11.23 -4.39
N THR A 170 9.49 -10.09 -4.98
CA THR A 170 8.45 -9.22 -4.43
C THR A 170 7.09 -9.92 -4.46
N ILE A 171 6.73 -10.56 -5.57
CA ILE A 171 5.49 -11.36 -5.68
C ILE A 171 5.51 -12.49 -4.66
N LEU A 172 6.61 -13.24 -4.55
CA LEU A 172 6.70 -14.35 -3.59
C LEU A 172 6.62 -13.86 -2.15
N TYR A 173 7.30 -12.76 -1.82
CA TYR A 173 7.20 -12.12 -0.51
C TYR A 173 5.76 -11.72 -0.19
N HIS A 174 5.07 -11.07 -1.12
CA HIS A 174 3.68 -10.66 -0.93
C HIS A 174 2.73 -11.85 -0.83
N LEU A 175 2.93 -12.90 -1.64
CA LEU A 175 2.15 -14.13 -1.53
C LEU A 175 2.35 -14.77 -0.16
N LEU A 176 3.60 -14.94 0.29
CA LEU A 176 3.92 -15.49 1.60
C LEU A 176 3.35 -14.63 2.71
N THR A 177 3.54 -13.30 2.63
CA THR A 177 3.14 -12.41 3.72
C THR A 177 1.62 -12.33 3.79
N ARG A 178 0.95 -12.21 2.65
CA ARG A 178 -0.51 -12.22 2.58
C ARG A 178 -1.10 -13.54 3.08
N PHE A 179 -0.52 -14.65 2.66
CA PHE A 179 -0.99 -15.98 2.98
C PHE A 179 -0.77 -16.33 4.45
N LEU A 180 0.38 -15.96 5.02
CA LEU A 180 0.77 -16.31 6.39
C LEU A 180 0.26 -15.33 7.44
N PHE A 181 0.03 -14.06 7.07
CA PHE A 181 -0.20 -13.01 8.06
C PHE A 181 -1.55 -12.31 7.82
N CYS A 182 -1.79 -11.81 6.61
CA CYS A 182 -2.80 -10.77 6.40
C CYS A 182 -4.26 -11.22 6.32
N ASN A 183 -4.52 -12.52 6.20
CA ASN A 183 -5.89 -13.05 6.16
C ASN A 183 -6.29 -13.77 7.46
N TRP A 184 -5.46 -13.68 8.51
CA TRP A 184 -5.64 -14.49 9.72
C TRP A 184 -6.21 -13.70 10.89
N LEU A 185 -6.50 -12.41 10.69
CA LEU A 185 -7.30 -11.62 11.62
C LEU A 185 -8.34 -10.79 10.89
N PRO A 186 -9.47 -10.52 11.57
CA PRO A 186 -10.38 -9.46 11.18
C PRO A 186 -9.76 -8.11 11.57
N TYR A 187 -8.61 -7.74 10.99
CA TYR A 187 -7.95 -6.46 11.23
C TYR A 187 -8.91 -5.30 11.28
N GLY A 188 -9.86 -5.17 10.36
CA GLY A 188 -10.71 -3.99 10.44
C GLY A 188 -11.70 -3.97 11.61
N LEU A 189 -11.85 -5.06 12.40
CA LEU A 189 -12.58 -5.04 13.67
C LEU A 189 -11.68 -4.67 14.85
N VAL A 190 -10.41 -5.07 14.82
CA VAL A 190 -9.47 -4.91 15.95
C VAL A 190 -8.47 -3.78 15.76
N TRP A 191 -8.31 -3.31 14.53
CA TRP A 191 -7.36 -2.29 14.16
C TRP A 191 -7.94 -0.91 14.50
N PRO A 192 -7.19 -0.07 15.23
CA PRO A 192 -7.67 1.26 15.57
C PRO A 192 -7.92 2.05 14.29
N ALA A 193 -9.09 2.68 14.19
CA ALA A 193 -9.44 3.57 13.09
C ALA A 193 -8.75 4.94 13.21
N GLU A 194 -7.48 4.93 13.57
CA GLU A 194 -6.65 6.13 13.66
C GLU A 194 -6.15 6.52 12.28
N GLY A 195 -6.22 7.81 11.97
CA GLY A 195 -5.70 8.34 10.71
C GLY A 195 -6.55 7.98 9.49
N LEU A 196 -7.87 8.21 9.55
CA LEU A 196 -8.76 8.11 8.38
C LEU A 196 -8.20 8.89 7.18
N GLY A 197 -7.99 8.17 6.06
CA GLY A 197 -7.37 8.73 4.87
C GLY A 197 -5.95 9.28 5.10
N SER A 198 -5.19 8.70 6.04
CA SER A 198 -3.77 9.02 6.18
C SER A 198 -3.00 8.48 4.98
N SER A 199 -1.97 9.21 4.54
CA SER A 199 -1.10 8.70 3.49
C SER A 199 -0.37 7.44 3.96
N LEU A 200 -0.27 6.43 3.11
CA LEU A 200 0.58 5.25 3.27
C LEU A 200 2.08 5.58 3.31
N MET A 201 2.44 6.84 3.04
CA MET A 201 3.78 7.36 3.25
C MET A 201 4.02 7.78 4.71
N THR A 202 2.96 8.03 5.50
CA THR A 202 3.11 8.45 6.89
C THR A 202 3.60 7.30 7.77
N PRO A 203 4.41 7.58 8.80
CA PRO A 203 4.85 6.62 9.80
C PRO A 203 3.68 6.23 10.71
N SER A 204 2.75 5.43 10.22
CA SER A 204 1.67 4.89 11.04
C SER A 204 1.65 3.39 10.98
N THR A 205 1.24 2.76 12.07
CA THR A 205 1.03 1.31 12.09
C THR A 205 0.01 0.92 11.02
N THR A 206 -1.01 1.75 10.78
CA THR A 206 -2.01 1.57 9.72
C THR A 206 -1.34 1.54 8.34
N ALA A 207 -0.47 2.49 8.03
CA ALA A 207 0.29 2.48 6.77
C ALA A 207 1.14 1.20 6.63
N VAL A 208 1.77 0.73 7.71
CA VAL A 208 2.51 -0.55 7.74
C VAL A 208 1.59 -1.73 7.45
N LEU A 209 0.45 -1.85 8.13
CA LEU A 209 -0.55 -2.89 7.89
C LEU A 209 -1.01 -2.88 6.43
N PHE A 210 -1.43 -1.73 5.91
CA PHE A 210 -1.88 -1.60 4.52
C PHE A 210 -0.78 -1.98 3.53
N SER A 211 0.46 -1.56 3.80
CA SER A 211 1.60 -1.88 2.95
C SER A 211 1.91 -3.38 2.87
N HIS A 212 1.73 -4.12 3.96
CA HIS A 212 2.00 -5.56 3.99
C HIS A 212 0.79 -6.40 3.54
N CYS A 213 -0.42 -5.93 3.82
CA CYS A 213 -1.63 -6.76 3.74
C CYS A 213 -2.59 -6.44 2.59
N PHE A 214 -2.60 -5.22 2.08
CA PHE A 214 -3.59 -4.78 1.10
C PHE A 214 -2.99 -4.48 -0.28
N ARG A 215 -1.67 -4.42 -0.40
CA ARG A 215 -0.93 -4.07 -1.62
C ARG A 215 -0.98 -5.04 -2.80
N ALA A 216 -1.69 -6.15 -2.72
CA ALA A 216 -1.77 -7.07 -3.86
C ALA A 216 -2.38 -6.43 -5.13
N VAL A 217 -3.05 -5.28 -5.03
CA VAL A 217 -3.52 -4.48 -6.17
C VAL A 217 -2.39 -3.63 -6.78
N ASP A 218 -1.48 -3.10 -5.95
CA ASP A 218 -0.30 -2.35 -6.42
C ASP A 218 0.60 -3.21 -7.32
N ASP A 219 0.73 -4.52 -7.06
CA ASP A 219 1.56 -5.42 -7.87
C ASP A 219 0.99 -5.62 -9.29
N ILE A 220 -0.34 -5.64 -9.42
CA ILE A 220 -1.03 -5.74 -10.72
C ILE A 220 -0.83 -4.44 -11.52
N TYR A 221 -0.88 -3.28 -10.86
CA TYR A 221 -0.67 -2.00 -11.54
C TYR A 221 0.81 -1.67 -11.75
N ALA A 222 1.72 -2.13 -10.89
CA ALA A 222 3.14 -2.11 -11.17
C ALA A 222 3.39 -2.85 -12.50
N ALA A 223 2.73 -3.99 -12.75
CA ALA A 223 2.79 -4.67 -14.04
C ALA A 223 2.22 -3.84 -15.22
N ILE A 224 1.27 -2.92 -14.99
CA ILE A 224 0.69 -2.03 -16.01
C ILE A 224 1.55 -0.77 -16.26
N GLY A 225 2.20 -0.22 -15.22
CA GLY A 225 3.09 0.95 -15.29
C GLY A 225 4.51 0.63 -15.77
N ILE A 226 4.96 -0.62 -15.53
CA ILE A 226 6.23 -1.20 -16.00
C ILE A 226 6.43 -0.95 -17.50
N PRO A 227 5.52 -1.32 -18.42
CA PRO A 227 5.69 -1.11 -19.85
C PRO A 227 6.06 0.32 -20.25
N ARG A 228 5.44 1.33 -19.63
CA ARG A 228 5.69 2.74 -19.96
C ARG A 228 7.02 3.24 -19.41
N GLN A 229 7.38 2.86 -18.18
CA GLN A 229 8.69 3.19 -17.62
C GLN A 229 9.81 2.53 -18.42
N TYR A 230 9.62 1.28 -18.85
CA TYR A 230 10.55 0.61 -19.77
C TYR A 230 10.62 1.30 -21.12
N GLN A 231 9.49 1.74 -21.69
CA GLN A 231 9.50 2.51 -22.94
C GLN A 231 10.29 3.82 -22.79
N MET A 232 10.08 4.56 -21.71
CA MET A 232 10.84 5.79 -21.43
C MET A 232 12.33 5.53 -21.14
N ALA A 233 12.67 4.40 -20.51
CA ALA A 233 14.04 3.99 -20.26
C ALA A 233 14.77 3.60 -21.55
N ASN A 234 14.06 3.05 -22.54
CA ASN A 234 14.61 2.66 -23.84
C ASN A 234 14.51 3.73 -24.93
N ASP A 235 13.62 4.73 -24.78
CA ASP A 235 13.43 5.84 -25.70
C ASP A 235 13.58 7.19 -24.97
N ARG A 236 14.78 7.76 -25.05
CA ARG A 236 15.08 9.09 -24.50
C ARG A 236 14.18 10.18 -25.10
N ALA A 237 13.85 10.10 -26.39
CA ALA A 237 13.00 11.09 -27.02
C ALA A 237 11.57 11.02 -26.46
N PHE A 238 11.05 9.82 -26.18
CA PHE A 238 9.76 9.65 -25.51
C PHE A 238 9.76 10.19 -24.08
N PHE A 239 10.85 9.97 -23.32
CA PHE A 239 11.03 10.55 -21.99
C PHE A 239 10.98 12.09 -22.05
N GLU A 240 11.77 12.73 -22.93
CA GLU A 240 11.80 14.19 -23.02
C GLU A 240 10.49 14.78 -23.58
N ARG A 241 9.86 14.14 -24.57
CA ARG A 241 8.54 14.55 -25.07
C ARG A 241 7.49 14.56 -23.96
N THR A 242 7.49 13.53 -23.10
CA THR A 242 6.57 13.46 -21.97
C THR A 242 6.78 14.64 -21.02
N ARG A 243 8.03 14.98 -20.72
CA ARG A 243 8.38 16.14 -19.87
C ARG A 243 7.93 17.47 -20.45
N VAL A 244 8.18 17.68 -21.74
CA VAL A 244 7.73 18.89 -22.46
C VAL A 244 6.21 18.98 -22.51
N ASN A 245 5.51 17.86 -22.62
CA ASN A 245 4.05 17.88 -22.63
C ASN A 245 3.46 18.30 -21.29
N VAL A 246 4.08 17.89 -20.16
CA VAL A 246 3.67 18.35 -18.82
C VAL A 246 3.76 19.87 -18.71
N THR A 247 4.83 20.48 -19.25
CA THR A 247 5.01 21.94 -19.16
C THR A 247 4.03 22.76 -19.99
N LYS A 248 3.30 22.12 -20.91
CA LYS A 248 2.27 22.78 -21.72
C LYS A 248 0.90 22.81 -21.05
N LEU A 249 0.69 22.04 -19.97
CA LEU A 249 -0.63 21.89 -19.35
C LEU A 249 -0.99 23.06 -18.41
N VAL A 250 0.01 23.74 -17.86
CA VAL A 250 -0.19 24.84 -16.91
C VAL A 250 0.78 25.99 -17.21
N PRO A 251 0.50 27.21 -16.75
CA PRO A 251 1.45 28.32 -16.85
C PRO A 251 2.80 28.00 -16.20
N SER A 252 3.89 28.56 -16.73
CA SER A 252 5.24 28.34 -16.20
C SER A 252 5.40 28.73 -14.73
N THR A 253 4.65 29.73 -14.25
CA THR A 253 4.61 30.15 -12.85
C THR A 253 4.04 29.09 -11.90
N HIS A 254 3.30 28.11 -12.44
CA HIS A 254 2.72 27.01 -11.68
C HIS A 254 3.59 25.76 -11.73
N ILE A 255 4.79 25.81 -12.33
CA ILE A 255 5.67 24.65 -12.46
C ILE A 255 6.94 24.88 -11.65
N LEU A 256 7.28 23.91 -10.81
CA LEU A 256 8.61 23.81 -10.21
C LEU A 256 9.28 22.54 -10.70
N ASP A 257 10.39 22.73 -11.40
CA ASP A 257 11.30 21.65 -11.75
C ASP A 257 12.18 21.30 -10.54
N PHE A 258 11.94 20.14 -9.93
CA PHE A 258 12.54 19.78 -8.64
C PHE A 258 13.54 18.62 -8.75
N ASP A 259 14.83 18.89 -8.54
CA ASP A 259 15.84 17.85 -8.39
C ASP A 259 16.10 17.61 -6.90
N VAL A 260 15.66 16.47 -6.38
CA VAL A 260 15.77 16.08 -4.95
C VAL A 260 17.21 16.08 -4.43
N LYS A 261 18.22 16.04 -5.31
CA LYS A 261 19.63 16.13 -4.91
C LYS A 261 20.14 17.56 -4.76
N ARG A 262 19.49 18.52 -5.43
CA ARG A 262 19.95 19.91 -5.52
C ARG A 262 19.06 20.86 -4.73
N HIS A 263 17.77 20.58 -4.69
CA HIS A 263 16.77 21.41 -4.01
C HIS A 263 16.41 20.82 -2.65
N GLY A 264 15.88 21.66 -1.76
CA GLY A 264 15.49 21.27 -0.41
C GLY A 264 14.20 21.94 0.04
N TRP A 265 14.15 22.24 1.35
CA TRP A 265 12.97 22.85 1.97
C TRP A 265 12.66 24.23 1.44
N SER A 266 13.66 25.06 1.19
CA SER A 266 13.50 26.46 0.75
C SER A 266 12.67 26.56 -0.53
N GLU A 267 13.07 25.82 -1.56
CA GLU A 267 12.45 25.85 -2.88
C GLU A 267 11.06 25.23 -2.84
N LEU A 268 10.92 24.09 -2.14
CA LEU A 268 9.64 23.41 -2.02
C LEU A 268 8.62 24.26 -1.26
N ALA A 269 8.99 24.77 -0.08
CA ALA A 269 8.11 25.55 0.79
C ALA A 269 7.70 26.88 0.15
N ALA A 270 8.65 27.59 -0.48
CA ALA A 270 8.36 28.81 -1.23
C ALA A 270 7.39 28.53 -2.39
N PHE A 271 7.60 27.44 -3.15
CA PHE A 271 6.74 27.09 -4.25
C PHE A 271 5.32 26.73 -3.80
N VAL A 272 5.15 25.98 -2.71
CA VAL A 272 3.81 25.65 -2.21
C VAL A 272 3.17 26.77 -1.39
N GLY A 273 3.93 27.81 -1.01
CA GLY A 273 3.45 28.92 -0.19
C GLY A 273 3.24 28.53 1.27
N ARG A 274 4.15 27.72 1.83
CA ARG A 274 4.14 27.26 3.23
C ARG A 274 5.43 27.69 3.92
N GLU A 275 5.40 27.79 5.25
CA GLU A 275 6.63 27.99 6.01
C GLU A 275 7.50 26.73 5.96
N PRO A 276 8.83 26.86 5.74
CA PRO A 276 9.71 25.70 5.81
C PRO A 276 9.79 25.18 7.25
N PRO A 277 10.11 23.89 7.45
CA PRO A 277 10.39 23.35 8.78
C PRO A 277 11.54 24.09 9.48
N PRO A 278 11.69 23.93 10.81
CA PRO A 278 12.75 24.58 11.57
C PRO A 278 14.13 24.39 10.93
N LYS A 279 14.95 25.45 10.98
CA LYS A 279 16.30 25.45 10.40
C LYS A 279 17.11 24.26 10.91
N GLY A 280 17.75 23.54 10.00
CA GLY A 280 18.52 22.33 10.32
C GLY A 280 17.75 21.02 10.17
N THR A 281 16.42 21.07 9.98
CA THR A 281 15.63 19.87 9.66
C THR A 281 16.08 19.30 8.31
N PRO A 282 16.59 18.06 8.24
CA PRO A 282 17.04 17.49 6.98
C PRO A 282 15.86 17.22 6.04
N PHE A 283 16.07 17.39 4.73
CA PHE A 283 15.07 16.98 3.74
C PHE A 283 14.89 15.45 3.78
N PRO A 284 13.66 14.91 3.79
CA PRO A 284 13.42 13.48 3.91
C PRO A 284 14.14 12.67 2.82
N ARG A 285 14.76 11.55 3.20
CA ARG A 285 15.48 10.65 2.27
C ARG A 285 14.86 9.25 2.26
N ALA A 286 13.85 9.07 1.42
CA ALA A 286 13.22 7.78 1.20
C ALA A 286 13.84 7.07 -0.02
N LYS A 287 14.87 6.24 0.20
CA LYS A 287 15.50 5.44 -0.87
C LYS A 287 14.65 4.22 -1.26
N ARG A 288 13.69 4.37 -2.17
CA ARG A 288 12.98 3.23 -2.78
C ARG A 288 13.78 2.62 -3.94
N SER A 289 14.57 1.57 -3.69
CA SER A 289 14.95 0.62 -4.74
C SER A 289 15.10 -0.79 -4.17
N GLY A 290 14.34 -1.75 -4.70
CA GLY A 290 14.47 -3.20 -4.48
C GLY A 290 13.99 -3.74 -3.12
N GLN A 291 14.30 -5.02 -2.85
CA GLN A 291 14.04 -5.74 -1.57
C GLN A 291 14.40 -4.92 -0.30
N LEU A 292 15.32 -3.97 -0.44
CA LEU A 292 15.66 -2.95 0.55
C LEU A 292 14.47 -2.11 1.02
N ARG A 293 13.30 -2.10 0.37
CA ARG A 293 12.14 -1.34 0.85
C ARG A 293 11.55 -1.93 2.14
N ILE A 294 11.49 -3.25 2.28
CA ILE A 294 11.03 -3.88 3.53
C ILE A 294 12.05 -3.59 4.62
N SER A 295 13.33 -3.85 4.36
CA SER A 295 14.42 -3.52 5.31
C SER A 295 14.47 -2.03 5.65
N MET A 296 14.15 -1.14 4.70
CA MET A 296 14.08 0.30 4.90
C MET A 296 12.86 0.71 5.70
N MET A 297 11.68 0.13 5.43
CA MET A 297 10.49 0.39 6.25
C MET A 297 10.72 -0.08 7.68
N TRP A 298 11.41 -1.21 7.88
CA TRP A 298 11.90 -1.65 9.18
C TRP A 298 12.94 -0.69 9.78
N SER A 299 13.81 -0.08 8.97
CA SER A 299 14.83 0.87 9.45
C SER A 299 14.26 2.25 9.78
N LEU A 300 13.26 2.71 9.03
CA LEU A 300 12.61 4.00 9.21
C LEU A 300 11.56 3.95 10.32
N PHE A 301 10.81 2.86 10.39
CA PHE A 301 9.66 2.69 11.28
C PHE A 301 9.79 1.38 12.09
N PRO A 302 10.90 1.17 12.82
CA PRO A 302 11.16 -0.08 13.52
C PRO A 302 10.11 -0.35 14.58
N ARG A 303 9.59 0.70 15.24
CA ARG A 303 8.59 0.58 16.30
C ARG A 303 7.25 0.10 15.74
N GLU A 304 6.83 0.65 14.62
CA GLU A 304 5.58 0.32 13.94
C GLU A 304 5.63 -1.10 13.39
N HIS A 305 6.78 -1.52 12.84
CA HIS A 305 6.99 -2.91 12.38
C HIS A 305 7.06 -3.91 13.52
N LEU A 306 7.76 -3.57 14.61
CA LEU A 306 7.82 -4.41 15.80
C LEU A 306 6.41 -4.55 16.39
N THR A 307 5.65 -3.46 16.47
CA THR A 307 4.25 -3.47 16.94
C THR A 307 3.39 -4.33 16.03
N PHE A 308 3.53 -4.18 14.71
CA PHE A 308 2.86 -5.05 13.75
C PHE A 308 3.20 -6.53 14.02
N VAL A 309 4.48 -6.91 14.03
CA VAL A 309 4.88 -8.31 14.30
C VAL A 309 4.41 -8.80 15.67
N ALA A 310 4.49 -7.97 16.71
CA ALA A 310 4.04 -8.29 18.07
C ALA A 310 2.53 -8.48 18.15
N LEU A 311 1.74 -7.82 17.31
CA LEU A 311 0.30 -8.07 17.17
C LEU A 311 0.04 -9.34 16.35
N MET A 312 0.84 -9.57 15.30
CA MET A 312 0.65 -10.69 14.37
C MET A 312 0.95 -12.05 14.99
N LEU A 313 2.07 -12.16 15.70
CA LEU A 313 2.56 -13.45 16.20
C LEU A 313 1.61 -14.11 17.21
N PRO A 314 1.07 -13.41 18.24
CA PRO A 314 0.08 -13.98 19.15
C PRO A 314 -1.18 -14.43 18.43
N CYS A 315 -1.58 -13.72 17.37
CA CYS A 315 -2.76 -14.05 16.60
C CYS A 315 -2.58 -15.32 15.77
N MET A 316 -1.39 -15.52 15.18
CA MET A 316 -1.04 -16.80 14.54
C MET A 316 -1.06 -17.95 15.55
N ILE A 317 -0.48 -17.74 16.74
CA ILE A 317 -0.46 -18.74 17.80
C ILE A 317 -1.88 -19.08 18.26
N ALA A 318 -2.72 -18.06 18.51
CA ALA A 318 -4.12 -18.24 18.89
C ALA A 318 -4.90 -19.01 17.82
N ASN A 319 -4.78 -18.63 16.54
CA ASN A 319 -5.42 -19.33 15.42
C ASN A 319 -5.00 -20.81 15.35
N TRP A 320 -3.71 -21.09 15.53
CA TRP A 320 -3.19 -22.46 15.58
C TRP A 320 -3.75 -23.25 16.77
N LEU A 321 -3.79 -22.66 17.96
CA LEU A 321 -4.35 -23.29 19.15
C LEU A 321 -5.85 -23.58 19.01
N CYS A 322 -6.62 -22.64 18.44
CA CYS A 322 -8.04 -22.84 18.12
C CYS A 322 -8.24 -24.01 17.15
N PHE A 323 -7.41 -24.12 16.11
CA PHE A 323 -7.44 -25.26 15.19
C PHE A 323 -7.16 -26.59 15.90
N LEU A 324 -6.15 -26.64 16.77
CA LEU A 324 -5.83 -27.84 17.54
C LEU A 324 -6.98 -28.25 18.47
N GLY A 325 -7.60 -27.26 19.14
CA GLY A 325 -8.77 -27.47 19.98
C GLY A 325 -9.97 -28.01 19.19
N ALA A 326 -10.34 -27.35 18.10
CA ALA A 326 -11.41 -27.79 17.21
C ALA A 326 -11.15 -29.19 16.64
N SER A 327 -9.92 -29.48 16.22
CA SER A 327 -9.52 -30.81 15.74
C SER A 327 -9.58 -31.90 16.82
N ALA A 328 -9.35 -31.54 18.09
CA ALA A 328 -9.51 -32.46 19.20
C ALA A 328 -10.99 -32.74 19.51
N LEU A 329 -11.81 -31.68 19.53
CA LEU A 329 -13.26 -31.78 19.72
C LEU A 329 -13.93 -32.60 18.63
N TRP A 330 -13.60 -32.33 17.36
CA TRP A 330 -14.09 -33.09 16.20
C TRP A 330 -13.78 -34.59 16.35
N ARG A 331 -12.52 -34.91 16.69
CA ARG A 331 -12.12 -36.32 16.88
C ARG A 331 -12.87 -36.99 18.03
N ARG A 332 -13.20 -36.27 19.10
CA ARG A 332 -14.02 -36.81 20.21
C ARG A 332 -15.47 -37.01 19.80
N ALA A 333 -16.07 -36.04 19.10
CA ALA A 333 -17.46 -36.10 18.67
C ALA A 333 -17.73 -37.22 17.65
N PHE A 334 -16.76 -37.49 16.76
CA PHE A 334 -16.87 -38.50 15.71
C PHE A 334 -16.08 -39.78 15.99
N ALA A 335 -15.44 -39.89 17.17
CA ALA A 335 -14.96 -41.18 17.63
C ALA A 335 -16.19 -42.06 17.85
N ARG A 336 -16.43 -42.99 16.93
CA ARG A 336 -17.54 -43.95 17.05
C ARG A 336 -17.45 -44.59 18.44
N PRO A 337 -18.52 -44.54 19.26
CA PRO A 337 -18.50 -45.12 20.61
C PRO A 337 -18.33 -46.65 20.65
N GLY A 338 -18.06 -47.32 19.53
CA GLY A 338 -18.17 -48.78 19.38
C GLY A 338 -16.85 -49.56 19.22
N GLY A 339 -15.68 -48.94 19.39
CA GLY A 339 -14.40 -49.66 19.27
C GLY A 339 -14.03 -50.47 20.51
N ASP A 340 -14.20 -49.89 21.69
CA ASP A 340 -13.74 -50.50 22.95
C ASP A 340 -14.74 -51.52 23.52
N ALA A 341 -16.01 -51.47 23.11
CA ALA A 341 -17.01 -52.45 23.52
C ALA A 341 -16.78 -53.84 22.89
N LYS A 342 -16.18 -53.92 21.70
CA LYS A 342 -15.83 -55.20 21.07
C LYS A 342 -14.51 -55.79 21.56
N ALA A 343 -13.62 -54.99 22.16
CA ALA A 343 -12.34 -55.47 22.70
C ALA A 343 -12.42 -55.93 24.17
N LYS A 344 -13.52 -55.66 24.87
CA LYS A 344 -13.78 -56.18 26.23
C LYS A 344 -14.72 -57.40 26.26
N ALA A 345 -15.25 -57.80 25.11
CA ALA A 345 -16.15 -58.95 24.97
C ALA A 345 -15.49 -60.15 24.26
N ALA A 346 -14.18 -60.09 24.00
CA ALA A 346 -13.34 -61.17 23.50
C ALA A 346 -12.17 -61.38 24.49
#